data_AF-A0A355QZW3-F1
#
_entry.id   AF-A0A355QZW3-F1
#
_cell.length_a   1.000
_cell.length_b   1.000
_cell.length_c   1.000
_cell.angle_alpha   90.00
_cell.angle_beta   90.00
_cell.angle_gamma   90.00
#
_symmetry.space_group_name_H-M   'P 1'
#
loop_
_entity.id
_entity.type
_entity.pdbx_description
1 polymer ?
#
loop_
_entity_poly.entity_id
_entity_poly.type
_entity_poly.pdbx_seq_one_letter_code
_entity_poly.pdbx_strand_id
1 'polypeptide(L)' 'RSGPALRKQGKVLIDGSREPRLVLDCSAVEKSSSVGLSLLLAYMRDAQATGKACEVRGMPDDMREIAEVYDLDEVLAS' A
#
# COMPACT_ATOMS: atom_id res chain seq x y z
N ARG A 1 -14.01 -1.33 7.89
CA ARG A 1 -13.90 -2.48 6.94
C ARG A 1 -12.84 -3.42 7.49
N SER A 2 -12.94 -4.74 7.28
CA SER A 2 -11.87 -5.67 7.71
C SER A 2 -10.71 -5.69 6.71
N GLY A 3 -9.51 -6.04 7.18
CA GLY A 3 -8.31 -6.15 6.35
C GLY A 3 -8.47 -7.06 5.11
N PRO A 4 -9.03 -8.28 5.23
CA PRO A 4 -9.24 -9.16 4.08
C PRO A 4 -10.20 -8.60 3.02
N ALA A 5 -11.26 -7.90 3.45
CA ALA A 5 -12.20 -7.28 2.53
C ALA A 5 -11.54 -6.15 1.73
N LEU A 6 -10.74 -5.31 2.39
CA LEU A 6 -9.94 -4.29 1.74
C LEU A 6 -8.96 -4.92 0.74
N ARG A 7 -8.20 -5.94 1.16
CA ARG A 7 -7.23 -6.67 0.31
C ARG A 7 -7.83 -7.14 -1.02
N LYS A 8 -9.04 -7.71 -0.98
CA LYS A 8 -9.76 -8.17 -2.17
C LYS A 8 -10.18 -7.00 -3.05
N GLN A 9 -10.70 -5.92 -2.46
CA GLN A 9 -11.12 -4.73 -3.20
C GLN A 9 -9.94 -4.07 -3.92
N GLY A 10 -8.82 -3.86 -3.22
CA GLY A 10 -7.62 -3.26 -3.82
C GLY A 10 -7.08 -4.11 -4.97
N LYS A 11 -7.06 -5.44 -4.84
CA LYS A 11 -6.63 -6.33 -5.93
C LYS A 11 -7.45 -6.12 -7.20
N VAL A 12 -8.78 -6.08 -7.08
CA VAL A 12 -9.67 -5.89 -8.23
C VAL A 12 -9.41 -4.56 -8.92
N LEU A 13 -9.14 -3.49 -8.16
CA LEU A 13 -8.82 -2.18 -8.72
C LEU A 13 -7.46 -2.17 -9.43
N ILE A 14 -6.44 -2.81 -8.84
CA ILE A 14 -5.10 -2.91 -9.42
C ILE A 14 -5.12 -3.71 -10.72
N ASP A 15 -5.77 -4.88 -10.72
CA ASP A 15 -5.88 -5.77 -11.88
C ASP A 15 -6.69 -5.10 -13.01
N GLY A 16 -7.73 -4.34 -12.66
CA GLY A 16 -8.60 -3.66 -13.61
C GLY A 16 -8.07 -2.32 -14.16
N SER A 17 -7.07 -1.72 -13.51
CA SER A 17 -6.49 -0.45 -13.96
C SER A 17 -5.67 -0.65 -15.25
N ARG A 18 -5.83 0.26 -16.21
CA ARG A 18 -5.04 0.33 -17.44
C ARG A 18 -3.86 1.29 -17.33
N GLU A 19 -3.79 2.05 -16.24
CA GLU A 19 -2.72 3.02 -16.04
C GLU A 19 -1.41 2.32 -15.68
N PRO A 20 -0.27 2.78 -16.24
CA PRO A 20 1.04 2.20 -15.97
C PRO A 20 1.58 2.59 -14.58
N ARG A 21 0.95 3.56 -13.91
CA ARG A 21 1.33 4.07 -12.59
C ARG A 21 0.12 4.09 -11.67
N LEU A 22 0.30 3.59 -10.46
CA LEU A 22 -0.71 3.58 -9.41
C LEU A 22 -0.21 4.35 -8.19
N VAL A 23 -1.11 5.08 -7.55
CA VAL A 23 -0.84 5.83 -6.32
C VAL A 23 -1.68 5.24 -5.19
N LEU A 24 -1.01 4.79 -4.12
CA LEU A 24 -1.65 4.41 -2.86
C LEU A 24 -1.65 5.64 -1.94
N ASP A 25 -2.74 6.41 -1.99
CA ASP A 25 -2.90 7.60 -1.15
C ASP A 25 -3.38 7.24 0.25
N CYS A 26 -2.51 7.50 1.23
CA CYS A 26 -2.72 7.26 2.65
C CYS A 26 -3.04 8.53 3.44
N SER A 27 -3.23 9.69 2.79
CA SER A 27 -3.41 10.98 3.48
C SER A 27 -4.64 11.04 4.40
N ALA A 28 -5.61 10.14 4.20
CA ALA A 28 -6.82 10.02 5.00
C ALA A 28 -6.76 8.88 6.04
N VAL A 29 -5.59 8.23 6.22
CA VAL A 29 -5.41 7.19 7.23
C VAL A 29 -5.14 7.86 8.58
N GLU A 30 -6.07 7.70 9.52
CA GLU A 30 -5.95 8.27 10.87
C GLU A 30 -5.28 7.33 11.88
N LYS A 31 -5.40 6.02 11.66
CA LYS A 31 -4.85 4.98 12.53
C LYS A 31 -4.42 3.79 11.69
N SER A 32 -3.22 3.30 11.94
CA SER A 32 -2.75 2.07 11.33
C SER A 32 -2.12 1.10 12.32
N SER A 33 -1.86 -0.11 11.85
CA SER A 33 -1.16 -1.16 12.58
C SER A 33 -0.31 -1.96 11.59
N SER A 34 0.37 -3.00 12.07
CA SER A 34 1.13 -3.94 11.21
C SER A 34 0.28 -4.54 10.08
N VAL A 35 -1.04 -4.67 10.28
CA VAL A 35 -1.98 -5.12 9.25
C VAL A 35 -2.09 -4.11 8.10
N GLY A 36 -2.06 -2.81 8.40
CA GLY A 36 -2.12 -1.74 7.39
C GLY A 36 -0.88 -1.72 6.49
N LEU A 37 0.32 -1.85 7.06
CA LEU A 37 1.55 -1.97 6.27
C LEU A 37 1.59 -3.24 5.43
N SER A 38 1.19 -4.37 6.02
CA SER A 38 1.09 -5.65 5.28
C SER A 38 0.16 -5.54 4.07
N LEU A 39 -0.92 -4.74 4.21
CA LEU A 39 -1.86 -4.48 3.12
C LEU A 39 -1.23 -3.63 2.02
N LEU A 40 -0.49 -2.58 2.36
CA LEU A 40 0.23 -1.75 1.38
C LEU A 40 1.24 -2.58 0.59
N LEU A 41 2.07 -3.36 1.28
CA LEU A 41 3.05 -4.25 0.64
C LEU A 41 2.38 -5.24 -0.32
N ALA A 42 1.23 -5.79 0.08
CA ALA A 42 0.48 -6.71 -0.78
C ALA A 42 -0.05 -6.01 -2.05
N TYR A 43 -0.45 -4.74 -1.97
CA TYR A 43 -0.85 -3.97 -3.14
C TYR A 43 0.33 -3.60 -4.04
N MET A 44 1.47 -3.23 -3.48
CA MET A 44 2.69 -2.96 -4.25
C MET A 44 3.12 -4.21 -5.02
N ARG A 45 3.06 -5.39 -4.38
CA ARG A 45 3.33 -6.67 -5.03
C ARG A 45 2.35 -6.99 -6.15
N ASP A 46 1.06 -6.73 -5.95
CA ASP A 46 0.05 -6.91 -7.01
C ASP A 46 0.32 -5.98 -8.20
N ALA A 47 0.64 -4.70 -7.94
CA ALA A 47 0.96 -3.73 -8.98
C ALA A 47 2.18 -4.18 -9.81
N GLN A 48 3.27 -4.58 -9.12
CA GLN A 48 4.47 -5.13 -9.73
C GLN A 48 4.18 -6.38 -10.57
N ALA A 49 3.34 -7.30 -10.07
CA ALA A 49 2.94 -8.51 -10.79
C ALA A 49 2.16 -8.21 -12.09
N THR A 50 1.54 -7.03 -12.18
CA THR A 50 0.88 -6.54 -13.40
C THR A 50 1.75 -5.60 -14.24
N GLY A 51 3.03 -5.45 -13.90
CA GLY A 51 3.97 -4.58 -14.62
C GLY A 51 3.74 -3.08 -14.41
N LYS A 52 3.01 -2.69 -13.35
CA LYS A 52 2.70 -1.29 -13.04
C LYS A 52 3.67 -0.75 -12.00
N ALA A 53 4.10 0.50 -12.18
CA ALA A 53 4.77 1.23 -11.13
C ALA A 53 3.74 1.60 -10.05
N CYS A 54 4.17 1.59 -8.79
CA CYS A 54 3.32 1.87 -7.64
C CYS A 54 4.09 2.76 -6.67
N GLU A 55 3.48 3.86 -6.26
CA GLU A 55 4.03 4.78 -5.26
C GLU A 55 3.06 4.89 -4.07
N VAL A 56 3.60 5.07 -2.87
CA VAL A 56 2.82 5.36 -1.66
C VAL A 56 2.93 6.85 -1.35
N ARG A 57 1.80 7.52 -1.14
CA ARG A 57 1.76 8.95 -0.81
C ARG A 57 0.97 9.22 0.46
N GLY A 58 1.30 10.31 1.14
CA GLY A 58 0.54 10.76 2.30
C GLY A 58 0.54 9.77 3.47
N MET A 59 1.55 8.89 3.57
CA MET A 59 1.66 7.97 4.70
C MET A 59 1.67 8.79 6.00
N PRO A 60 0.89 8.46 7.04
CA PRO A 60 0.95 9.14 8.33
C PRO A 60 2.19 8.72 9.13
N ASP A 61 2.56 9.52 10.14
CA ASP A 61 3.79 9.30 10.92
C ASP A 61 3.74 7.99 11.73
N ASP A 62 2.57 7.62 12.24
CA ASP A 62 2.37 6.33 12.95
C ASP A 62 2.73 5.13 12.05
N MET A 63 2.39 5.20 10.76
CA MET A 63 2.75 4.17 9.79
C MET A 63 4.25 4.17 9.45
N ARG A 64 4.88 5.35 9.40
CA ARG A 64 6.32 5.47 9.19
C ARG A 64 7.10 4.83 10.33
N GLU A 65 6.75 5.15 11.58
CA GLU A 65 7.39 4.57 12.77
C GLU A 65 7.31 3.05 12.77
N ILE A 66 6.15 2.48 12.42
CA ILE A 66 5.99 1.03 12.33
C ILE A 66 6.84 0.48 11.17
N ALA A 67 6.89 1.15 10.02
CA ALA A 67 7.67 0.70 8.85
C ALA A 67 9.18 0.68 9.13
N GLU A 68 9.70 1.67 9.85
CA GLU A 68 11.10 1.74 10.28
C GLU A 68 11.48 0.56 11.18
N VAL A 69 10.60 0.16 12.11
CA VAL A 69 10.84 -1.01 12.97
C VAL A 69 10.94 -2.32 12.18
N TYR A 70 10.38 -2.37 10.97
CA TYR A 70 10.37 -3.55 10.10
C TYR A 70 11.33 -3.43 8.89
N ASP A 71 12.18 -2.40 8.84
CA ASP A 71 13.09 -2.11 7.71
C ASP A 71 12.35 -2.04 6.34
N LEU A 72 11.15 -1.45 6.33
CA LEU A 72 10.29 -1.34 5.14
C LEU A 72 10.32 0.04 4.47
N ASP A 73 11.08 0.97 5.02
CA ASP A 73 11.24 2.34 4.56
C ASP A 73 11.74 2.42 3.11
N GLU A 74 12.77 1.65 2.74
CA GLU A 74 13.29 1.62 1.37
C GLU A 74 12.25 1.11 0.35
N VAL A 75 11.45 0.12 0.76
CA VAL A 75 10.40 -0.45 -0.09
C VAL A 75 9.27 0.55 -0.31
N LEU A 76 8.92 1.34 0.71
CA LEU A 76 7.81 2.29 0.69
C LEU A 76 8.19 3.67 0.15
N ALA A 77 9.49 3.99 0.04
CA ALA A 77 10.01 5.22 -0.55
C ALA A 77 10.00 5.22 -2.09
N SER A 78 9.59 4.11 -2.73
CA SER A 78 9.64 3.87 -4.18
C SER A 78 8.45 4.42 -4.97
#